data_AF-A0A2G0PTD8-F1
#
_entry.id   AF-A0A2G0PTD8-F1
#
_cell.length_a   1.000
_cell.length_b   1.000
_cell.length_c   1.000
_cell.angle_alpha   90.00
_cell.angle_beta   90.00
_cell.angle_gamma   90.00
#
_symmetry.space_group_name_H-M   'P 1'
#
loop_
_entity.id
_entity.type
_entity.pdbx_description
1 polymer ?
#
loop_
_entity_poly.entity_id
_entity_poly.type
_entity_poly.pdbx_seq_one_letter_code
_entity_poly.pdbx_strand_id
1 'polypeptide(L)'
;MPTGYSIEELAHAKTEIDTLLADVAAARRKLRVQAICPVPETVASRSVGDAGTPQLTEAARQDYFDLLRMMAENEQQTKYLQDYVNTECYKVKK
;
A
#
# COMPACT_ATOMS: atom_id res chain seq x y z
N MET A 1 -0.82 18.90 22.34
CA MET A 1 -1.14 19.02 20.91
C MET A 1 -0.15 18.15 20.14
N PRO A 2 -0.61 17.38 19.14
CA PRO A 2 0.28 16.52 18.36
C PRO A 2 1.35 17.39 17.70
N THR A 3 2.58 16.92 17.74
CA THR A 3 3.72 17.57 17.13
C THR A 3 3.51 17.64 15.61
N GLY A 4 3.84 18.78 14.99
CA GLY A 4 3.66 19.02 13.54
C GLY A 4 4.34 17.98 12.63
N TYR A 5 5.23 17.16 13.19
CA TYR A 5 5.93 16.05 12.56
C TYR A 5 4.99 15.07 11.83
N SER A 6 3.80 14.84 12.40
CA SER A 6 2.89 13.80 11.91
C SER A 6 2.10 14.18 10.64
N ILE A 7 1.95 15.48 10.35
CA ILE A 7 1.33 15.97 9.11
C ILE A 7 2.35 15.91 7.96
N GLU A 8 3.59 16.30 8.23
CA GLU A 8 4.69 16.22 7.26
C GLU A 8 4.97 14.77 6.85
N GLU A 9 4.99 13.84 7.81
CA GLU A 9 5.13 12.41 7.55
C GLU A 9 4.01 11.88 6.64
N LEU A 10 2.75 12.24 6.92
CA LEU A 10 1.62 11.85 6.09
C LEU A 10 1.72 12.42 4.66
N ALA A 11 2.12 13.68 4.52
CA ALA A 11 2.31 14.33 3.22
C ALA A 11 3.44 13.67 2.42
N HIS A 12 4.54 13.34 3.09
CA HIS A 12 5.65 12.63 2.47
C HIS A 12 5.23 11.23 2.00
N ALA A 13 4.57 10.44 2.85
CA ALA A 13 4.06 9.12 2.49
C ALA A 13 3.11 9.16 1.28
N LYS A 14 2.18 10.13 1.24
CA LYS A 14 1.29 10.33 0.09
C LYS A 14 2.06 10.64 -1.19
N THR A 15 3.09 11.49 -1.10
CA THR A 15 3.94 11.85 -2.25
C THR A 15 4.72 10.64 -2.78
N GLU A 16 5.24 9.78 -1.90
CA GLU A 16 5.90 8.54 -2.30
C GLU A 16 4.95 7.57 -3.00
N ILE A 17 3.73 7.40 -2.46
CA ILE A 17 2.67 6.58 -3.07
C ILE A 17 2.32 7.08 -4.47
N ASP A 18 2.12 8.40 -4.64
CA ASP A 18 1.78 9.00 -5.94
C ASP A 18 2.93 8.82 -6.94
N THR A 19 4.18 8.91 -6.47
CA THR A 19 5.37 8.64 -7.29
C THR A 19 5.41 7.18 -7.76
N LEU A 20 5.11 6.23 -6.88
CA LEU A 20 5.05 4.81 -7.23
C LEU A 20 3.93 4.49 -8.22
N LEU A 21 2.75 5.10 -8.04
CA LEU A 21 1.62 4.99 -8.97
C LEU A 21 2.04 5.49 -10.36
N ALA A 22 2.66 6.68 -10.45
CA ALA A 22 3.15 7.23 -11.70
C ALA A 22 4.23 6.35 -12.36
N ASP A 23 5.15 5.79 -11.58
CA ASP A 23 6.17 4.87 -12.08
C ASP A 23 5.60 3.57 -12.62
N VAL A 24 4.56 3.03 -11.97
CA VAL A 24 3.87 1.82 -12.43
C VAL A 24 3.02 2.11 -13.67
N ALA A 25 2.36 3.27 -13.74
CA ALA A 25 1.60 3.69 -14.92
C ALA A 25 2.52 3.92 -16.15
N ALA A 26 3.71 4.49 -15.93
CA ALA A 26 4.73 4.71 -16.96
C ALA A 26 5.56 3.46 -17.29
N ALA A 27 5.23 2.29 -16.71
CA ALA A 27 5.98 1.04 -16.84
C ALA A 27 7.47 1.13 -16.44
N ARG A 28 7.86 2.16 -15.66
CA ARG A 28 9.21 2.32 -15.07
C ARG A 28 9.41 1.35 -13.89
N ARG A 29 8.32 1.00 -13.20
CA ARG A 29 8.25 -0.03 -12.16
C ARG A 29 7.12 -1.02 -12.45
N LYS A 30 7.19 -2.19 -11.84
CA LYS A 30 6.14 -3.23 -11.93
C LYS A 30 5.60 -3.55 -10.55
N LEU A 31 4.28 -3.52 -10.37
CA LEU A 31 3.61 -4.07 -9.20
C LEU A 31 3.50 -5.59 -9.36
N ARG A 32 4.07 -6.36 -8.44
CA ARG A 32 4.13 -7.82 -8.50
C ARG A 32 3.39 -8.43 -7.31
N VAL A 33 2.66 -9.50 -7.57
CA VAL A 33 2.11 -10.35 -6.51
C VAL A 33 3.17 -11.37 -6.13
N GLN A 34 3.55 -11.40 -4.86
CA GLN A 34 4.37 -12.48 -4.34
C GLN A 34 3.46 -13.70 -4.15
N ALA A 35 3.61 -14.70 -5.01
CA ALA A 35 2.82 -15.92 -4.99
C ALA A 35 3.72 -17.16 -5.07
N ILE A 36 3.28 -18.26 -4.45
CA ILE A 36 3.87 -19.59 -4.63
C ILE A 36 2.96 -20.33 -5.61
N CYS A 37 3.49 -20.61 -6.81
CA CYS A 37 2.77 -21.36 -7.84
C CYS A 37 3.26 -22.81 -7.84
N PRO A 38 2.49 -23.78 -7.30
CA PRO A 38 2.85 -25.19 -7.41
C PRO A 38 2.82 -25.61 -8.88
N VAL A 39 3.89 -26.25 -9.35
CA VAL A 39 3.95 -26.83 -10.70
C VAL A 39 3.45 -28.28 -10.61
N PRO A 40 2.43 -28.69 -11.39
CA PRO A 40 1.95 -30.06 -11.38
C PRO A 40 2.99 -31.04 -11.95
N GLU A 41 3.10 -32.25 -11.37
CA GLU A 41 4.07 -33.29 -11.73
C GLU A 41 3.78 -33.99 -13.08
N THR A 42 2.60 -33.78 -13.66
CA THR A 42 2.19 -34.39 -14.93
C THR A 42 2.34 -33.42 -16.10
N VAL A 43 2.85 -33.91 -17.23
CA VAL A 43 3.02 -33.11 -18.46
C VAL A 43 1.63 -32.67 -18.96
N ALA A 44 1.31 -31.40 -18.82
CA ALA A 44 0.08 -30.82 -19.36
C ALA A 44 0.14 -30.71 -20.90
N SER A 45 -1.03 -30.88 -21.53
CA SER A 45 -1.25 -30.95 -22.98
C SER A 45 -0.77 -29.72 -23.77
N ARG A 46 -0.63 -29.92 -25.10
CA ARG A 46 -0.02 -29.04 -26.11
C ARG A 46 -0.40 -27.55 -26.00
N SER A 47 0.66 -26.73 -26.04
CA SER A 47 0.73 -25.36 -26.56
C SER A 47 -0.46 -24.45 -26.26
N VAL A 48 -0.45 -23.84 -25.07
CA VAL A 48 -1.18 -22.59 -24.83
C VAL A 48 -0.54 -21.53 -25.72
N GLY A 49 -1.33 -20.88 -26.59
CA GLY A 49 -0.84 -19.80 -27.46
C GLY A 49 -0.21 -18.66 -26.65
N ASP A 50 0.54 -17.78 -27.34
CA ASP A 50 1.22 -16.64 -26.72
C ASP A 50 0.23 -15.76 -25.96
N ALA A 51 0.11 -16.01 -24.67
CA ALA A 51 -0.67 -15.20 -23.75
C ALA A 51 0.24 -14.08 -23.26
N GLY A 52 -0.28 -12.85 -23.23
CA GLY A 52 0.43 -11.71 -22.67
C GLY A 52 0.97 -12.02 -21.26
N THR A 53 2.05 -11.34 -20.88
CA THR A 53 2.66 -11.53 -19.56
C THR A 53 1.60 -11.35 -18.46
N PRO A 54 1.50 -12.28 -17.49
CA PRO A 54 0.57 -12.13 -16.36
C PRO A 54 0.77 -10.79 -15.66
N GLN A 55 -0.28 -9.98 -15.61
CA GLN A 55 -0.23 -8.66 -15.00
C GLN A 55 -1.55 -8.30 -14.32
N LEU A 56 -1.47 -7.46 -13.27
CA LEU A 56 -2.64 -6.89 -12.63
C LEU A 56 -3.41 -6.01 -13.62
N THR A 57 -4.74 -6.00 -13.50
CA THR A 57 -5.58 -5.06 -14.23
C THR A 57 -5.24 -3.62 -13.83
N GLU A 58 -5.55 -2.64 -14.69
CA GLU A 58 -5.36 -1.23 -14.34
C GLU A 58 -6.11 -0.86 -13.05
N ALA A 59 -7.37 -1.30 -12.92
CA ALA A 59 -8.16 -1.12 -11.71
C ALA A 59 -7.49 -1.70 -10.47
N ALA A 60 -7.02 -2.95 -10.52
CA ALA A 60 -6.36 -3.59 -9.38
C ALA A 60 -5.03 -2.89 -9.00
N ARG A 61 -4.33 -2.29 -9.97
CA ARG A 61 -3.14 -1.47 -9.68
C ARG A 61 -3.54 -0.18 -8.95
N GLN A 62 -4.59 0.50 -9.39
CA GLN A 62 -5.09 1.73 -8.74
C GLN A 62 -5.61 1.45 -7.33
N ASP A 63 -6.46 0.43 -7.17
CA ASP A 63 -7.03 0.02 -5.88
C ASP A 63 -5.93 -0.28 -4.84
N TYR A 64 -4.81 -0.87 -5.25
CA TYR A 64 -3.68 -1.13 -4.37
C TYR A 64 -3.06 0.16 -3.81
N PHE A 65 -2.86 1.18 -4.64
CA PHE A 65 -2.28 2.45 -4.18
C PHE A 65 -3.27 3.27 -3.34
N ASP A 66 -4.56 3.19 -3.65
CA ASP A 66 -5.59 3.79 -2.80
C ASP A 66 -5.65 3.12 -1.42
N LEU A 67 -5.50 1.79 -1.37
CA LEU A 67 -5.37 1.06 -0.11
C LEU A 67 -4.16 1.55 0.71
N LEU A 68 -2.99 1.72 0.08
CA LEU A 68 -1.82 2.25 0.77
C LEU A 68 -2.06 3.68 1.31
N ARG A 69 -2.76 4.53 0.55
CA ARG A 69 -3.10 5.90 0.99
C ARG A 69 -4.01 5.87 2.22
N MET A 70 -5.05 5.03 2.21
CA MET A 70 -5.95 4.87 3.35
C MET A 70 -5.22 4.33 4.59
N MET A 71 -4.29 3.39 4.41
CA MET A 71 -3.48 2.86 5.52
C MET A 71 -2.62 3.94 6.18
N ALA A 72 -1.96 4.79 5.39
CA ALA A 72 -1.15 5.90 5.92
C ALA A 72 -2.01 6.91 6.70
N GLU A 73 -3.19 7.25 6.20
CA GLU A 73 -4.13 8.13 6.90
C GLU A 73 -4.65 7.51 8.21
N ASN A 74 -5.04 6.23 8.17
CA ASN A 74 -5.53 5.51 9.34
C ASN A 74 -4.46 5.38 10.43
N GLU A 75 -3.21 5.13 10.05
CA GLU A 75 -2.08 5.11 10.98
C GLU A 75 -1.94 6.46 11.68
N GLN A 76 -2.01 7.55 10.92
CA GLN A 76 -1.88 8.90 11.46
C GLN A 76 -3.03 9.28 12.40
N GLN A 77 -4.27 8.97 12.02
CA GLN A 77 -5.45 9.16 12.88
C GLN A 77 -5.34 8.32 14.16
N THR A 78 -4.85 7.09 14.06
CA THR A 78 -4.67 6.20 15.21
C THR A 78 -3.63 6.75 16.18
N LYS A 79 -2.48 7.20 15.68
CA LYS A 79 -1.44 7.85 16.51
C LYS A 79 -1.99 9.09 17.23
N TYR A 80 -2.73 9.93 16.52
CA TYR A 80 -3.39 11.09 17.11
C TYR A 80 -4.31 10.69 18.27
N LEU A 81 -5.17 9.68 18.09
CA LEU A 81 -6.08 9.22 19.12
C LEU A 81 -5.35 8.62 20.32
N GLN A 82 -4.28 7.86 20.08
CA GLN A 82 -3.41 7.34 21.15
C GLN A 82 -2.79 8.46 21.98
N ASP A 83 -2.24 9.49 21.33
CA ASP A 83 -1.66 10.66 22.00
C ASP A 83 -2.69 11.45 22.81
N TYR A 84 -3.90 11.59 22.27
CA TYR A 84 -5.02 12.23 22.95
C TYR A 84 -5.39 11.47 24.22
N VAL A 85 -5.63 10.16 24.15
CA VAL A 85 -5.95 9.32 25.31
C VAL A 85 -4.83 9.37 26.36
N ASN A 86 -3.57 9.29 25.92
CA ASN A 86 -2.42 9.40 26.81
C ASN A 86 -2.38 10.74 27.55
N THR A 87 -2.72 11.83 26.87
CA THR A 87 -2.67 13.17 27.45
C THR A 87 -3.87 13.46 28.34
N GLU A 88 -5.09 13.14 27.91
CA GLU A 88 -6.31 13.52 28.63
C GLU A 88 -6.70 12.52 29.71
N CYS A 89 -6.45 11.22 29.51
CA CYS A 89 -6.91 10.18 30.42
C CYS A 89 -5.81 9.68 31.37
N TYR A 90 -4.55 9.65 30.93
CA TYR A 90 -3.46 9.05 31.71
C TYR A 90 -2.47 10.05 32.32
N LYS A 91 -2.28 11.25 31.75
CA LYS A 91 -1.40 12.28 32.36
C LYS A 91 -2.07 13.06 33.49
N VAL A 92 -3.40 13.00 33.64
CA VAL A 92 -4.11 13.52 34.83
C VAL A 92 -4.11 12.44 35.92
N LYS A 93 -2.94 12.14 36.49
CA LYS A 93 -2.87 11.50 37.81
C LYS A 93 -2.59 12.59 38.84
N LYS A 94 -3.59 12.86 39.68
CA LYS A 94 -3.42 13.54 40.97
C LYS A 94 -2.74 12.61 41.95
#